data_AF-A0A9E1KES0-F1
#
_entry.id   AF-A0A9E1KES0-F1
#
_cell.length_a   1.000
_cell.length_b   1.000
_cell.length_c   1.000
_cell.angle_alpha   90.00
_cell.angle_beta   90.00
_cell.angle_gamma   90.00
#
_symmetry.space_group_name_H-M   'P 1'
#
loop_
_entity.id
_entity.type
_entity.pdbx_description
1 polymer ?
#
loop_
_entity_poly.entity_id
_entity_poly.type
_entity_poly.pdbx_seq_one_letter_code
_entity_poly.pdbx_strand_id
1 'polypeptide(L)'
;VDYTLSHFTFEESLMEEAGYPFVRGHKRVHQLFVKRVGDYIQRFKMGEDITEELLNTLKAWLVNHIKSDDNDYVELVRTNLQGLDSKKEGGWLSRSLKNIFG
;
A
#
# COMPACT_ATOMS: atom_id res chain seq x y z
N VAL A 1 -9.82 -7.92 3.00
CA VAL A 1 -9.16 -6.95 3.92
C VAL A 1 -7.74 -7.38 4.21
N ASP A 2 -7.54 -8.65 4.58
CA ASP A 2 -6.22 -9.20 4.94
C ASP A 2 -5.14 -8.98 3.88
N TYR A 3 -5.46 -9.20 2.59
CA TYR A 3 -4.54 -8.92 1.50
C TYR A 3 -4.07 -7.45 1.48
N THR A 4 -5.01 -6.50 1.59
CA THR A 4 -4.70 -5.07 1.60
C THR A 4 -3.83 -4.66 2.79
N LEU A 5 -4.09 -5.23 3.98
CA LEU A 5 -3.26 -4.98 5.16
C LEU A 5 -1.84 -5.54 5.00
N SER A 6 -1.71 -6.73 4.42
CA SER A 6 -0.38 -7.32 4.15
C SER A 6 0.41 -6.51 3.13
N HIS A 7 -0.27 -5.98 2.10
CA HIS A 7 0.32 -5.09 1.10
C HIS A 7 0.82 -3.79 1.73
N PHE A 8 0.01 -3.11 2.54
CA PHE A 8 0.43 -1.89 3.26
C PHE A 8 1.63 -2.13 4.16
N THR A 9 1.60 -3.21 4.94
CA THR A 9 2.71 -3.56 5.83
C THR A 9 4.01 -3.76 5.05
N PHE A 10 3.93 -4.40 3.89
CA PHE A 10 5.08 -4.64 3.03
C PHE A 10 5.64 -3.34 2.45
N GLU A 11 4.80 -2.48 1.86
CA GLU A 11 5.23 -1.20 1.29
C GLU A 11 5.81 -0.27 2.35
N GLU A 12 5.16 -0.19 3.50
CA GLU A 12 5.63 0.58 4.65
C GLU A 12 7.02 0.11 5.09
N SER A 13 7.26 -1.20 5.15
CA SER A 13 8.56 -1.76 5.51
C SER A 13 9.64 -1.39 4.48
N LEU A 14 9.29 -1.44 3.18
CA LEU A 14 10.20 -1.03 2.10
C LEU A 14 10.54 0.47 2.17
N MET A 15 9.54 1.31 2.40
CA MET A 15 9.73 2.76 2.56
C MET A 15 10.61 3.08 3.77
N GLU A 16 10.44 2.38 4.89
CA GLU A 16 11.28 2.55 6.08
C GLU A 16 12.73 2.12 5.83
N GLU A 17 12.94 0.96 5.20
CA GLU A 17 14.27 0.45 4.87
C GLU A 17 15.00 1.35 3.87
N ALA A 18 14.27 1.92 2.90
CA ALA A 18 14.80 2.87 1.93
C ALA A 18 14.93 4.31 2.49
N GLY A 19 14.54 4.58 3.73
CA GLY A 19 14.62 5.90 4.33
C GLY A 19 13.73 6.96 3.65
N TYR A 20 12.56 6.56 3.15
CA TYR A 20 11.64 7.47 2.47
C TYR A 20 11.12 8.56 3.44
N PRO A 21 11.34 9.85 3.15
CA PRO A 21 11.08 10.93 4.10
C PRO A 21 9.59 11.11 4.44
N PHE A 22 8.69 10.69 3.54
CA PHE A 22 7.24 10.85 3.72
C PHE A 22 6.53 9.58 4.20
N VAL A 23 7.27 8.58 4.68
CA VAL A 23 6.71 7.30 5.15
C VAL A 23 5.60 7.47 6.20
N ARG A 24 5.73 8.46 7.09
CA ARG A 24 4.69 8.76 8.10
C ARG A 24 3.38 9.24 7.47
N GLY A 25 3.47 10.06 6.42
CA GLY A 25 2.30 10.53 5.68
C GLY A 25 1.62 9.36 4.96
N HIS A 26 2.41 8.52 4.31
CA HIS A 26 1.93 7.34 3.60
C HIS A 26 1.23 6.33 4.54
N LYS A 27 1.86 6.00 5.68
CA LYS A 27 1.24 5.20 6.77
C LYS A 27 -0.10 5.78 7.22
N ARG A 28 -0.22 7.10 7.26
CA ARG A 28 -1.47 7.75 7.67
C ARG A 28 -2.57 7.56 6.64
N VAL A 29 -2.25 7.61 5.35
CA VAL A 29 -3.19 7.31 4.25
C VAL A 29 -3.72 5.88 4.37
N HIS A 30 -2.83 4.89 4.56
CA HIS A 30 -3.20 3.49 4.79
C HIS A 30 -4.15 3.33 5.98
N GLN A 31 -3.80 3.91 7.14
CA GLN A 31 -4.62 3.83 8.35
C GLN A 31 -6.03 4.40 8.15
N LEU A 32 -6.15 5.55 7.48
CA LEU A 32 -7.44 6.17 7.20
C LEU A 32 -8.31 5.29 6.29
N PHE A 33 -7.70 4.64 5.30
CA PHE A 33 -8.40 3.72 4.42
C PHE A 33 -8.92 2.49 5.16
N VAL A 34 -8.06 1.84 5.96
CA VAL A 34 -8.45 0.68 6.77
C VAL A 34 -9.60 1.03 7.70
N LYS A 35 -9.53 2.20 8.36
CA LYS A 35 -10.63 2.67 9.22
C LYS A 35 -11.93 2.79 8.42
N ARG A 36 -11.89 3.42 7.24
CA ARG A 36 -13.08 3.62 6.41
C ARG A 36 -13.70 2.30 5.95
N VAL A 37 -12.87 1.33 5.54
CA VAL A 37 -13.34 -0.04 5.21
C VAL A 37 -13.92 -0.73 6.43
N GLY A 38 -13.32 -0.54 7.61
CA GLY A 38 -13.86 -1.03 8.88
C GLY A 38 -15.26 -0.47 9.17
N ASP A 39 -15.48 0.82 8.94
CA ASP A 39 -16.78 1.47 9.13
C ASP A 39 -17.86 0.86 8.19
N TYR A 40 -17.53 0.58 6.93
CA TYR A 40 -18.41 -0.16 6.01
C TYR A 40 -18.75 -1.57 6.50
N ILE A 41 -17.77 -2.30 7.03
CA ILE A 41 -18.00 -3.65 7.56
C ILE A 41 -18.97 -3.62 8.73
N GLN A 42 -18.89 -2.61 9.61
CA GLN A 42 -19.83 -2.47 10.72
C GLN A 42 -21.25 -2.16 10.23
N ARG A 43 -21.39 -1.23 9.28
CA ARG A 43 -22.68 -0.88 8.65
C ARG A 43 -23.33 -2.09 7.99
N PHE A 44 -22.56 -2.86 7.23
CA PHE A 44 -23.01 -4.11 6.62
C PHE A 44 -23.52 -5.13 7.66
N LYS A 45 -22.78 -5.30 8.77
CA LYS A 45 -23.20 -6.17 9.88
C LYS A 45 -24.51 -5.73 10.55
N MET A 46 -24.84 -4.44 10.47
CA MET A 46 -26.12 -3.89 10.95
C MET A 46 -27.26 -4.06 9.93
N GLY A 47 -27.01 -4.67 8.78
CA GLY A 47 -28.00 -4.94 7.74
C GLY A 47 -28.15 -3.83 6.70
N GLU A 48 -27.24 -2.85 6.69
CA GLU A 48 -27.25 -1.78 5.68
C GLU A 48 -26.68 -2.28 4.34
N ASP A 49 -27.32 -1.93 3.23
CA ASP A 49 -26.75 -2.13 1.90
C ASP A 49 -25.71 -1.03 1.61
N ILE A 50 -24.44 -1.45 1.64
CA ILE A 50 -23.28 -0.59 1.42
C ILE A 50 -22.64 -0.79 0.05
N THR A 51 -23.21 -1.64 -0.81
CA THR A 51 -22.50 -2.24 -1.95
C THR A 51 -21.95 -1.19 -2.91
N GLU A 52 -22.79 -0.23 -3.31
CA GLU A 52 -22.42 0.85 -4.23
C GLU A 52 -21.40 1.81 -3.61
N GLU A 53 -21.63 2.24 -2.37
CA GLU A 53 -20.76 3.19 -1.67
C GLU A 53 -19.37 2.62 -1.40
N LEU A 54 -19.31 1.35 -1.00
CA LEU A 54 -18.08 0.61 -0.82
C LEU A 54 -17.35 0.48 -2.15
N LEU A 55 -18.03 0.06 -3.22
CA LEU A 55 -17.42 -0.10 -4.54
C LEU A 55 -16.81 1.22 -5.05
N ASN A 56 -17.54 2.32 -4.89
CA ASN A 56 -17.07 3.66 -5.29
C ASN A 56 -15.86 4.09 -4.45
N THR A 57 -15.88 3.82 -3.15
CA THR A 57 -14.74 4.12 -2.27
C THR A 57 -13.51 3.31 -2.65
N LEU A 58 -13.65 2.01 -2.87
CA LEU A 58 -12.54 1.13 -3.25
C LEU A 58 -11.94 1.54 -4.60
N LYS A 59 -12.78 1.85 -5.59
CA LYS A 59 -12.32 2.33 -6.91
C LYS A 59 -11.58 3.65 -6.81
N ALA A 60 -12.17 4.64 -6.13
CA ALA A 60 -11.54 5.96 -5.97
C ALA A 60 -10.21 5.86 -5.22
N TRP A 61 -10.16 5.02 -4.18
CA TRP A 61 -8.94 4.82 -3.40
C TRP A 61 -7.85 4.13 -4.22
N LEU A 62 -8.19 3.03 -4.91
CA LEU A 62 -7.22 2.28 -5.74
C LEU A 62 -6.63 3.15 -6.86
N VAL A 63 -7.47 3.93 -7.54
CA VAL A 63 -7.02 4.80 -8.65
C VAL A 63 -6.12 5.93 -8.16
N ASN A 64 -6.42 6.53 -7.01
CA ASN A 64 -5.64 7.67 -6.52
C ASN A 64 -4.37 7.22 -5.81
N HIS A 65 -4.45 6.16 -5.02
CA HIS A 65 -3.34 5.70 -4.18
C HIS A 65 -2.24 5.00 -5.00
N ILE A 66 -2.61 4.01 -5.82
CA ILE A 66 -1.62 3.29 -6.67
C ILE A 66 -0.99 4.19 -7.72
N LYS A 67 -1.78 5.13 -8.25
CA LYS A 67 -1.31 5.93 -9.39
C LYS A 67 -0.53 7.18 -8.96
N SER A 68 -0.79 7.72 -7.77
CA SER A 68 -0.16 8.95 -7.28
C SER A 68 0.82 8.67 -6.15
N ASP A 69 0.38 8.05 -5.05
CA ASP A 69 1.19 7.95 -3.82
C ASP A 69 2.28 6.88 -3.94
N ASP A 70 1.99 5.77 -4.63
CA ASP A 70 2.93 4.65 -4.70
C ASP A 70 4.10 4.91 -5.64
N ASN A 71 3.88 5.66 -6.72
CA ASN A 71 4.95 6.02 -7.65
C ASN A 71 6.02 6.91 -7.01
N ASP A 72 5.67 7.70 -6.00
CA ASP A 72 6.57 8.68 -5.39
C ASP A 72 7.73 8.05 -4.61
N TYR A 73 7.54 6.85 -4.05
CA TYR A 73 8.62 6.14 -3.36
C TYR A 73 9.33 5.11 -4.23
N VAL A 74 8.73 4.70 -5.36
CA VAL A 74 9.26 3.61 -6.22
C VAL A 74 10.69 3.88 -6.67
N GLU A 75 11.02 5.10 -7.09
CA GLU A 75 12.38 5.41 -7.59
C GLU A 75 13.42 5.43 -6.47
N LEU A 76 13.07 5.97 -5.30
CA LEU A 76 13.93 6.01 -4.13
C LEU A 76 14.18 4.59 -3.59
N VAL A 77 13.11 3.80 -3.46
CA VAL A 77 13.19 2.40 -3.05
C VAL A 77 14.01 1.61 -4.06
N ARG A 78 13.79 1.76 -5.37
CA ARG A 78 14.60 1.07 -6.40
C ARG A 78 16.08 1.43 -6.32
N THR A 79 16.42 2.72 -6.16
CA THR A 79 17.81 3.18 -6.09
C THR A 79 18.51 2.65 -4.84
N ASN A 80 17.87 2.73 -3.67
CA ASN A 80 18.42 2.18 -2.44
C ASN A 80 18.51 0.65 -2.46
N LEU A 81 17.52 -0.03 -3.05
CA LEU A 81 17.52 -1.49 -3.16
C LEU A 81 18.59 -2.00 -4.14
N GLN A 82 18.86 -1.34 -5.26
CA GLN A 82 19.98 -1.73 -6.14
C GLN A 82 21.35 -1.60 -5.43
N GLY A 83 21.48 -0.61 -4.55
CA GLY A 83 22.65 -0.46 -3.67
C GLY A 83 22.75 -1.55 -2.59
N LEU A 84 21.62 -2.10 -2.14
CA LEU A 84 21.53 -3.20 -1.16
C LEU A 84 21.68 -4.59 -1.79
N ASP A 85 21.16 -4.82 -2.99
CA ASP A 85 21.25 -6.08 -3.76
C ASP A 85 22.70 -6.34 -4.19
N SER A 86 23.49 -5.27 -4.38
CA SER A 86 24.94 -5.33 -4.54
C SER A 86 25.67 -5.86 -3.29
N LYS A 87 25.01 -5.92 -2.12
CA LYS A 87 25.58 -6.30 -0.83
C LYS A 87 24.94 -7.51 -0.15
N LYS A 88 23.75 -7.95 -0.56
CA LYS A 88 23.07 -9.15 -0.04
C LYS A 88 22.41 -9.90 -1.19
N GLU A 89 22.81 -11.16 -1.39
CA GLU A 89 22.14 -12.09 -2.31
C GLU A 89 20.63 -12.13 -2.03
N GLY A 90 19.77 -11.68 -2.97
CA GLY A 90 18.34 -11.59 -2.64
C GLY A 90 17.34 -11.38 -3.76
N GLY A 91 17.28 -12.28 -4.75
CA GLY A 91 16.27 -12.31 -5.83
C GLY A 91 14.79 -12.45 -5.41
N TRP A 92 14.47 -12.35 -4.12
CA TRP A 92 13.09 -12.31 -3.61
C TRP A 92 12.45 -10.91 -3.78
N LEU A 93 13.21 -9.84 -3.55
CA LEU A 93 12.69 -8.46 -3.59
C LEU A 93 12.31 -8.00 -5.01
N SER A 94 13.14 -8.35 -6.01
CA SER A 94 12.88 -8.08 -7.43
C SER A 94 11.58 -8.73 -7.93
N ARG A 95 11.28 -9.96 -7.48
CA ARG A 95 10.02 -10.65 -7.81
C ARG A 95 8.81 -9.99 -7.14
N SER A 96 8.95 -9.56 -5.89
CA SER A 96 7.88 -8.91 -5.13
C SER A 96 7.49 -7.56 -5.72
N LEU A 97 8.48 -6.74 -6.13
CA LEU A 97 8.21 -5.45 -6.78
C LEU A 97 7.53 -5.60 -8.15
N LYS A 98 7.91 -6.62 -8.94
CA LYS A 98 7.29 -6.90 -10.23
C LYS A 98 5.82 -7.32 -10.11
N ASN A 99 5.44 -7.99 -9.03
CA ASN A 99 4.06 -8.44 -8.81
C ASN A 99 3.13 -7.34 -8.30
N ILE A 100 3.68 -6.24 -7.78
CA ILE A 100 2.90 -5.15 -7.17
C ILE A 100 2.84 -3.92 -8.08
N PHE A 101 3.93 -3.60 -8.78
CA PHE A 101 4.03 -2.41 -9.65
C PHE A 101 4.11 -2.74 -11.15
N GLY A 102 3.94 -4.01 -11.54
CA GLY A 102 4.07 -4.51 -12.91
C GLY A 102 2.75 -4.77 -13.60
#